data_AF-A0A2N6ES91-F1
#
_entry.id   AF-A0A2N6ES91-F1
#
_cell.length_a   1.000
_cell.length_b   1.000
_cell.length_c   1.000
_cell.angle_alpha   90.00
_cell.angle_beta   90.00
_cell.angle_gamma   90.00
#
_symmetry.space_group_name_H-M   'P 1'
#
loop_
_entity.id
_entity.type
_entity.pdbx_description
1 polymer ?
#
loop_
_entity_poly.entity_id
_entity_poly.type
_entity_poly.pdbx_seq_one_letter_code
_entity_poly.pdbx_strand_id
1 'polypeptide(L)' 'MKRFAVSLGIVGLVLNVVGGLSALFGVYLIAFKEGVEMFGWGDARTFGYVFLCVGLCFVFGGVLLASYLRQN' A
#
# COMPACT_ATOMS: atom_id res chain seq x y z
N MET A 1 5.27 -28.49 -6.12
CA MET A 1 5.77 -27.49 -5.15
C MET A 1 6.26 -26.19 -5.80
N LYS A 2 7.02 -26.21 -6.92
CA LYS A 2 7.54 -25.00 -7.59
C LYS A 2 6.48 -23.97 -8.03
N ARG A 3 5.28 -24.41 -8.47
CA ARG A 3 4.21 -23.49 -8.92
C ARG A 3 3.60 -22.64 -7.79
N PHE A 4 3.46 -23.20 -6.58
CA PHE A 4 2.93 -22.44 -5.44
C PHE A 4 3.90 -21.34 -5.00
N ALA A 5 5.21 -21.63 -4.98
CA ALA A 5 6.23 -20.63 -4.66
C ALA A 5 6.25 -19.47 -5.67
N VAL A 6 6.11 -19.77 -6.97
CA VAL A 6 6.04 -18.74 -8.02
C VAL A 6 4.77 -17.90 -7.90
N SER A 7 3.61 -18.52 -7.68
CA SER A 7 2.34 -17.79 -7.53
C SER A 7 2.33 -16.88 -6.30
N LEU A 8 2.80 -17.34 -5.13
CA LEU A 8 2.88 -16.47 -3.95
C LEU A 8 3.92 -15.35 -4.16
N GLY A 9 5.01 -15.59 -4.89
CA GLY A 9 6.01 -14.56 -5.20
C GLY A 9 5.45 -13.44 -6.07
N ILE A 10 4.63 -13.80 -7.07
CA ILE A 10 3.91 -12.84 -7.91
C ILE A 10 2.90 -12.05 -7.08
N VAL A 11 2.14 -12.71 -6.21
CA VAL A 11 1.18 -12.03 -5.32
C VAL A 11 1.91 -11.06 -4.39
N GLY A 12 3.01 -11.47 -3.76
CA GLY A 12 3.83 -10.60 -2.92
C GLY A 12 4.36 -9.38 -3.67
N LEU A 13 4.81 -9.56 -4.92
CA LEU A 13 5.26 -8.45 -5.77
C LEU A 13 4.13 -7.48 -6.09
N VAL A 14 2.96 -7.99 -6.49
CA VAL A 14 1.79 -7.15 -6.79
C VAL A 14 1.33 -6.37 -5.56
N LEU A 15 1.26 -7.02 -4.39
CA LEU A 15 0.90 -6.36 -3.13
C LEU A 15 1.89 -5.24 -2.77
N ASN A 16 3.19 -5.48 -2.99
CA ASN A 16 4.23 -4.49 -2.71
C ASN A 16 4.12 -3.28 -3.65
N VAL A 17 3.92 -3.52 -4.95
CA VAL A 17 3.76 -2.45 -5.95
C VAL A 17 2.47 -1.66 -5.70
N VAL A 18 1.34 -2.32 -5.47
CA VAL A 18 0.05 -1.68 -5.20
C VAL A 18 0.07 -0.92 -3.87
N GLY A 19 0.66 -1.51 -2.82
CA GLY A 19 0.84 -0.85 -1.53
C GLY A 19 1.74 0.37 -1.63
N GLY A 20 2.85 0.26 -2.37
CA GLY A 20 3.78 1.36 -2.60
C GLY A 20 3.16 2.51 -3.40
N LEU A 21 2.43 2.21 -4.48
CA LEU A 21 1.66 3.21 -5.23
C LEU A 21 0.60 3.88 -4.35
N SER A 22 -0.12 3.11 -3.53
CA SER A 22 -1.14 3.66 -2.64
C SER A 22 -0.53 4.57 -1.57
N ALA A 23 0.61 4.19 -0.97
CA ALA A 23 1.31 5.03 -0.01
C ALA A 23 1.83 6.33 -0.66
N LEU A 24 2.40 6.25 -1.87
CA LEU A 24 2.82 7.42 -2.65
C LEU A 24 1.64 8.34 -2.98
N PHE A 25 0.49 7.77 -3.35
CA PHE A 25 -0.73 8.52 -3.62
C PHE A 25 -1.27 9.20 -2.36
N GLY A 26 -1.20 8.52 -1.21
CA GLY A 26 -1.53 9.09 0.10
C GLY A 26 -0.63 10.25 0.48
N VAL A 27 0.70 10.10 0.34
CA VAL A 27 1.67 11.19 0.57
C VAL A 27 1.43 12.36 -0.39
N TYR A 28 1.16 12.08 -1.67
CA TYR A 28 0.85 13.11 -2.65
C TYR A 28 -0.41 13.90 -2.26
N LEU A 29 -1.47 13.23 -1.81
CA LEU A 29 -2.66 13.89 -1.29
C LEU A 29 -2.37 14.72 -0.04
N ILE A 30 -1.53 14.25 0.88
CA ILE A 30 -1.18 15.03 2.08
C ILE A 30 -0.36 16.28 1.72
N ALA A 31 0.61 16.16 0.81
CA ALA A 31 1.59 17.20 0.51
C ALA A 31 1.12 18.23 -0.54
N PHE A 32 0.35 17.81 -1.55
CA PHE A 32 -0.11 18.70 -2.63
C PHE A 32 -1.54 19.19 -2.44
N LYS A 33 -2.37 18.52 -1.63
CA LYS A 33 -3.77 18.92 -1.35
C LYS A 33 -3.93 19.36 0.10
N GLU A 34 -3.03 20.21 0.57
CA GLU A 34 -3.14 20.80 1.90
C GLU A 34 -4.27 21.86 1.90
N GLY A 35 -5.33 21.64 2.68
CA GLY A 35 -6.46 22.58 2.81
C GLY A 35 -7.55 22.47 1.74
N VAL A 36 -7.55 21.40 0.93
CA VAL A 36 -8.69 21.12 0.04
C VAL A 36 -9.73 20.32 0.81
N GLU A 37 -10.85 20.95 1.17
CA GLU A 37 -12.02 20.26 1.67
C GLU A 37 -12.55 19.32 0.57
N MET A 38 -12.44 18.02 0.79
CA MET A 38 -13.04 17.05 -0.12
C MET A 38 -14.54 17.03 0.14
N PHE A 39 -15.27 17.85 -0.63
CA PHE A 39 -16.71 17.71 -0.82
C PHE A 39 -17.54 17.72 0.49
N GLY A 40 -17.09 18.47 1.50
CA GLY A 40 -17.78 18.61 2.79
C GLY A 40 -17.71 17.38 3.72
N TRP A 41 -16.91 16.36 3.40
CA TRP A 41 -16.77 15.13 4.20
C TRP A 41 -15.51 15.08 5.07
N GLY A 42 -14.63 16.09 4.96
CA GLY A 42 -13.43 16.24 5.78
C GLY A 42 -12.21 16.73 5.00
N ASP A 43 -11.12 16.96 5.74
CA ASP A 43 -9.85 17.46 5.22
C ASP A 43 -9.16 16.40 4.34
N ALA A 44 -8.65 16.82 3.18
CA ALA A 44 -7.89 15.95 2.27
C ALA A 44 -6.69 15.26 2.94
N ARG A 45 -6.13 15.84 4.01
CA ARG A 45 -5.07 15.20 4.81
C ARG A 45 -5.57 13.95 5.51
N THR A 46 -6.77 13.95 6.09
CA THR A 46 -7.32 12.78 6.79
C THR A 46 -7.49 11.62 5.82
N PHE A 47 -7.99 11.88 4.61
CA PHE A 47 -8.08 10.88 3.55
C PHE A 47 -6.70 10.39 3.09
N GLY A 48 -5.74 11.31 2.96
CA GLY A 48 -4.35 10.99 2.65
C GLY A 48 -3.69 10.10 3.70
N TYR A 49 -3.93 10.34 4.99
CA TYR A 49 -3.43 9.50 6.09
C TYR A 49 -4.03 8.08 6.06
N VAL A 50 -5.32 7.96 5.73
CA VAL A 50 -5.96 6.64 5.58
C VAL A 50 -5.34 5.88 4.41
N PHE A 51 -5.17 6.53 3.26
CA PHE A 51 -4.55 5.91 2.08
C PHE A 51 -3.09 5.52 2.33
N LEU A 52 -2.36 6.34 3.07
CA LEU A 52 -0.99 6.08 3.49
C LEU A 52 -0.94 4.87 4.44
N CYS A 53 -1.78 4.83 5.48
CA CYS A 53 -1.86 3.70 6.41
C CYS A 53 -2.23 2.39 5.70
N VAL A 54 -3.26 2.40 4.86
CA VAL A 54 -3.71 1.21 4.10
C VAL A 54 -2.61 0.76 3.12
N GLY A 55 -1.97 1.69 2.42
CA GLY A 55 -0.83 1.41 1.55
C GLY A 55 0.33 0.76 2.31
N LEU A 56 0.68 1.30 3.48
CA LEU A 56 1.75 0.76 4.32
C LEU A 56 1.42 -0.66 4.82
N CYS A 57 0.19 -0.93 5.24
CA CYS A 57 -0.26 -2.27 5.61
C CYS A 57 -0.13 -3.27 4.44
N PHE A 58 -0.44 -2.85 3.21
CA PHE A 58 -0.26 -3.67 2.02
C PHE A 58 1.21 -3.98 1.71
N VAL A 59 2.09 -3.00 1.88
CA VAL A 59 3.55 -3.20 1.71
C VAL A 59 4.08 -4.18 2.74
N PHE A 60 3.72 -4.02 4.02
CA PHE A 60 4.11 -4.97 5.07
C PHE A 60 3.58 -6.38 4.79
N GLY A 61 2.32 -6.51 4.36
CA GLY A 61 1.74 -7.80 3.96
C GLY A 61 2.50 -8.46 2.80
N GLY A 62 2.85 -7.68 1.76
CA GLY A 62 3.63 -8.15 0.62
C GLY A 62 5.05 -8.59 1.00
N VAL A 63 5.73 -7.84 1.88
CA VAL A 63 7.07 -8.20 2.39
C VAL A 63 7.02 -9.43 3.29
N LEU A 64 6.00 -9.56 4.15
CA LEU A 64 5.84 -10.73 5.01
C LEU A 64 5.55 -12.00 4.19
N LEU A 65 4.71 -11.91 3.16
CA LEU A 65 4.48 -13.00 2.21
C LEU A 65 5.75 -13.41 1.47
N ALA A 66 6.54 -12.43 1.00
CA ALA A 66 7.81 -12.69 0.34
C ALA A 66 8.85 -13.29 1.30
N SER A 67 8.88 -12.85 2.55
CA SER A 67 9.77 -13.37 3.60
C SER A 67 9.39 -14.80 3.99
N TYR A 68 8.10 -15.07 4.17
CA TYR A 68 7.59 -16.41 4.49
C TYR A 68 7.96 -17.44 3.41
N LEU A 69 7.84 -17.06 2.14
CA LEU A 69 8.27 -17.88 1.00
C LEU A 69 9.78 -18.12 0.92
N ARG A 70 10.60 -17.15 1.36
CA ARG A 70 12.05 -17.28 1.33
C ARG A 70 12.56 -18.20 2.44
N GLN A 71 11.83 -18.26 3.56
CA GLN A 71 12.24 -18.98 4.77
C GLN A 71 11.75 -20.44 4.80
N ASN A 72 10.83 -20.83 3.91
CA ASN A 72 10.29 -22.19 3.76
C ASN A 72 10.62 -22.79 2.39
#